data_AF-A0A0Q6TIG0-F1
#
_entry.id   AF-A0A0Q6TIG0-F1
#
_cell.length_a   1.000
_cell.length_b   1.000
_cell.length_c   1.000
_cell.angle_alpha   90.00
_cell.angle_beta   90.00
_cell.angle_gamma   90.00
#
_symmetry.space_group_name_H-M   'P 1'
#
loop_
_entity.id
_entity.type
_entity.pdbx_description
1 polymer ?
#
loop_
_entity_poly.entity_id
_entity_poly.type
_entity_poly.pdbx_seq_one_letter_code
_entity_poly.pdbx_strand_id
1 'polypeptide(L)'
;MTTSITIATRESRLALWQAEHVQARLADELGITATLLGMTTRGDQILDRTLSKIGGKGLFVKELETALAEGRAQLAVHSLKDVPMELPEGFMLAAVLEREDARDAFVSNDYASLAELPEGAAVGSSSLRRVTQLLSLRPDLRVEPLRGNLDTRLRKLDEGGYHAIVLAAAGLKRLGLAQRVRGFFEVDQMLPCAGQGALGLEIRADDGALAETLAKLIHRPTLLACEAERAVSRALGGSCSLPLAAHARWQGATLCLDAALGHAEAYTSALLRTGVAGDVMDVEAARALGQQAAARLRELGAGSYLPG
;
A
#
# COMPACT_ATOMS: atom_id res chain seq x y z
N MET A 1 -11.61 -3.34 34.92
CA MET A 1 -11.84 -2.05 34.23
C MET A 1 -11.61 -2.31 32.75
N THR A 2 -12.61 -2.08 31.89
CA THR A 2 -12.44 -2.19 30.44
C THR A 2 -11.51 -1.07 29.99
N THR A 3 -10.31 -1.42 29.53
CA THR A 3 -9.37 -0.46 28.94
C THR A 3 -10.02 0.14 27.70
N SER A 4 -10.42 1.41 27.76
CA SER A 4 -10.93 2.13 26.61
C SER A 4 -9.76 2.75 25.87
N ILE A 5 -9.65 2.52 24.56
CA ILE A 5 -8.62 3.14 23.72
C ILE A 5 -9.23 4.03 22.65
N THR A 6 -8.49 5.04 22.20
CA THR A 6 -8.89 5.88 21.08
C THR A 6 -8.05 5.53 19.85
N ILE A 7 -8.72 5.30 18.70
CA ILE A 7 -8.11 5.02 17.41
C ILE A 7 -8.08 6.30 16.57
N ALA A 8 -6.88 6.78 16.26
CA ALA A 8 -6.68 7.84 15.27
C ALA A 8 -6.87 7.28 13.86
N THR A 9 -7.69 7.96 13.04
CA THR A 9 -7.94 7.58 11.65
C THR A 9 -8.19 8.79 10.76
N ARG A 10 -8.00 8.62 9.46
CA ARG A 10 -8.39 9.62 8.46
C ARG A 10 -9.89 9.62 8.25
N GLU A 11 -10.45 10.76 7.83
CA GLU A 11 -11.89 10.91 7.61
C GLU A 11 -12.39 10.37 6.25
N SER A 12 -11.48 9.87 5.40
CA SER A 12 -11.93 9.22 4.16
C SER A 12 -12.73 7.96 4.47
N ARG A 13 -13.79 7.68 3.70
CA ARG A 13 -14.67 6.51 3.90
C ARG A 13 -13.91 5.19 4.03
N LEU A 14 -12.85 4.99 3.25
CA LEU A 14 -12.02 3.79 3.36
C LEU A 14 -11.24 3.72 4.67
N ALA A 15 -10.71 4.85 5.16
CA ALA A 15 -9.96 4.88 6.42
C ALA A 15 -10.88 4.69 7.64
N LEU A 16 -12.09 5.27 7.61
CA LEU A 16 -13.12 5.00 8.61
C LEU A 16 -13.50 3.52 8.63
N TRP A 17 -13.77 2.92 7.47
CA TRP A 17 -14.03 1.49 7.38
C TRP A 17 -12.89 0.65 7.99
N GLN A 18 -11.63 1.03 7.72
CA GLN A 18 -10.46 0.32 8.26
C GLN A 18 -10.40 0.43 9.78
N ALA A 19 -10.69 1.62 10.33
CA ALA A 19 -10.71 1.84 11.77
C ALA A 19 -11.88 1.13 12.45
N GLU A 20 -13.08 1.12 11.86
CA GLU A 20 -14.25 0.36 12.32
C GLU A 20 -13.98 -1.15 12.30
N HIS A 21 -13.33 -1.66 11.25
CA HIS A 21 -12.92 -3.05 11.18
C HIS A 21 -11.97 -3.41 12.34
N VAL A 22 -10.98 -2.56 12.62
CA VAL A 22 -10.05 -2.77 13.75
C VAL A 22 -10.77 -2.64 15.09
N GLN A 23 -11.67 -1.66 15.24
CA GLN A 23 -12.51 -1.48 16.43
C GLN A 23 -13.32 -2.74 16.74
N ALA A 24 -13.96 -3.34 15.73
CA ALA A 24 -14.69 -4.59 15.89
C ALA A 24 -13.77 -5.73 16.37
N ARG A 25 -12.60 -5.90 15.74
CA ARG A 25 -11.63 -6.92 16.15
C ARG A 25 -11.10 -6.72 17.58
N LEU A 26 -10.86 -5.48 17.99
CA LEU A 26 -10.46 -5.16 19.36
C LEU A 26 -11.53 -5.56 20.37
N ALA A 27 -12.80 -5.32 20.06
CA ALA A 27 -13.91 -5.71 20.91
C ALA A 27 -14.07 -7.25 20.97
N ASP A 28 -14.11 -7.89 19.80
CA ASP A 28 -14.45 -9.31 19.67
C ASP A 28 -13.32 -10.24 20.13
N GLU A 29 -12.06 -9.91 19.81
CA GLU A 29 -10.91 -10.79 20.09
C GLU A 29 -10.19 -10.44 21.39
N LEU A 30 -10.22 -9.16 21.81
CA LEU A 30 -9.43 -8.67 22.96
C LEU A 30 -10.30 -8.10 24.10
N GLY A 31 -11.61 -7.94 23.91
CA GLY A 31 -12.49 -7.33 24.91
C GLY A 31 -12.18 -5.85 25.17
N ILE A 32 -11.57 -5.17 24.19
CA ILE A 32 -11.19 -3.75 24.28
C ILE A 32 -12.25 -2.89 23.60
N THR A 33 -12.86 -2.00 24.35
CA THR A 33 -13.73 -0.96 23.77
C THR A 33 -12.86 0.13 23.18
N ALA A 34 -13.14 0.53 21.94
CA ALA A 34 -12.42 1.61 21.29
C ALA A 34 -13.36 2.72 20.77
N THR A 35 -12.89 3.95 20.76
CA THR A 35 -13.54 5.10 20.11
C THR A 35 -12.71 5.56 18.90
N LEU A 36 -13.34 6.24 17.94
CA LEU A 36 -12.66 6.74 16.74
C LEU A 36 -12.42 8.24 16.84
N LEU A 37 -11.19 8.66 16.57
CA LEU A 37 -10.79 10.05 16.39
C LEU A 37 -10.49 10.30 14.92
N GLY A 38 -11.48 10.82 14.20
CA GLY A 38 -11.33 11.24 12.80
C GLY A 38 -10.47 12.49 12.66
N MET A 39 -9.56 12.50 11.70
CA MET A 39 -8.66 13.61 11.43
C MET A 39 -8.49 13.85 9.92
N THR A 40 -8.39 15.12 9.52
CA THR A 40 -7.95 15.50 8.17
C THR A 40 -6.42 15.60 8.13
N THR A 41 -5.77 14.99 7.12
CA THR A 41 -4.31 15.11 6.94
C THR A 41 -3.95 16.14 5.88
N ARG A 42 -2.71 16.65 5.89
CA ARG A 42 -2.21 17.51 4.81
C ARG A 42 -2.27 16.84 3.44
N GLY A 43 -2.08 15.51 3.38
CA GLY A 43 -2.26 14.72 2.17
C GLY A 43 -3.69 14.73 1.61
N ASP A 44 -4.70 14.93 2.46
CA ASP A 44 -6.10 15.07 2.04
C ASP A 44 -6.41 16.46 1.46
N GLN A 45 -5.68 17.48 1.91
CA GLN A 45 -5.89 18.87 1.51
C GLN A 45 -5.16 19.25 0.21
N ILE A 46 -4.05 18.59 -0.12
CA ILE A 46 -3.24 18.93 -1.30
C ILE A 46 -3.59 18.02 -2.49
N LEU A 47 -4.54 18.47 -3.32
CA LEU A 47 -4.94 17.74 -4.52
C LEU A 47 -4.13 18.15 -5.78
N ASP A 48 -3.56 19.37 -5.81
CA ASP A 48 -3.13 20.03 -7.06
C ASP A 48 -1.62 19.94 -7.42
N ARG A 49 -0.79 19.20 -6.66
CA ARG A 49 0.67 19.07 -6.93
C ARG A 49 1.19 17.64 -6.93
N THR A 50 1.92 17.19 -7.96
CA THR A 50 2.45 15.81 -8.09
C THR A 50 3.18 15.31 -6.83
N LEU A 51 2.96 14.03 -6.43
CA LEU A 51 3.44 13.46 -5.15
C LEU A 51 4.97 13.42 -5.15
N SER A 52 5.56 13.16 -6.32
CA SER A 52 7.00 13.26 -6.58
C SER A 52 7.57 14.66 -6.32
N LYS A 53 6.79 15.72 -6.50
CA LYS A 53 7.20 17.11 -6.25
C LYS A 53 6.94 17.60 -4.82
N ILE A 54 6.06 16.94 -4.07
CA ILE A 54 5.74 17.35 -2.69
C ILE A 54 6.79 16.83 -1.69
N GLY A 55 7.54 15.77 -2.01
CA GLY A 55 8.70 15.35 -1.22
C GLY A 55 8.42 15.33 0.29
N GLY A 56 7.61 14.39 0.77
CA GLY A 56 7.30 14.31 2.20
C GLY A 56 7.04 12.89 2.62
N LYS A 57 7.99 12.30 3.36
CA LYS A 57 7.75 11.09 4.15
C LYS A 57 6.55 11.38 5.08
N GLY A 58 5.53 10.52 5.11
CA GLY A 58 4.45 10.59 6.11
C GLY A 58 3.32 11.60 5.88
N LEU A 59 3.07 12.08 4.65
CA LEU A 59 1.97 13.04 4.34
C LEU A 59 0.56 12.63 4.82
N PHE A 60 0.35 11.33 5.05
CA PHE A 60 -0.93 10.77 5.51
C PHE A 60 -0.87 10.21 6.94
N VAL A 61 0.29 10.33 7.61
CA VAL A 61 0.56 9.67 8.90
C VAL A 61 0.91 10.69 9.98
N LYS A 62 1.54 11.82 9.63
CA LYS A 62 2.04 12.82 10.58
C LYS A 62 1.00 13.33 11.58
N GLU A 63 -0.21 13.64 11.13
CA GLU A 63 -1.27 14.12 12.03
C GLU A 63 -1.75 13.03 12.99
N LEU A 64 -1.73 11.77 12.55
CA LEU A 64 -2.06 10.60 13.38
C LEU A 64 -0.94 10.35 14.41
N GLU A 65 0.33 10.38 14.00
CA GLU A 65 1.50 10.31 14.87
C GLU A 65 1.47 11.42 15.96
N THR A 66 1.06 12.63 15.59
CA THR A 66 0.88 13.73 16.55
C THR A 66 -0.20 13.40 17.58
N ALA A 67 -1.32 12.78 17.18
CA ALA A 67 -2.35 12.35 18.12
C ALA A 67 -1.88 11.25 19.08
N LEU A 68 -1.02 10.35 18.60
CA LEU A 68 -0.39 9.32 19.42
C LEU A 68 0.59 9.93 20.45
N ALA A 69 1.45 10.83 20.00
CA ALA A 69 2.45 11.50 20.83
C ALA A 69 1.81 12.38 21.92
N GLU A 70 0.71 13.07 21.61
CA GLU A 70 -0.03 13.91 22.56
C GLU A 70 -0.98 13.10 23.46
N GLY A 71 -1.05 11.78 23.30
CA GLY A 71 -1.93 10.91 24.08
C GLY A 71 -3.43 11.06 23.77
N ARG A 72 -3.80 11.82 22.73
CA ARG A 72 -5.18 11.93 22.23
C ARG A 72 -5.69 10.62 21.63
N ALA A 73 -4.77 9.79 21.13
CA ALA A 73 -5.02 8.44 20.67
C ALA A 73 -3.96 7.47 21.21
N GLN A 74 -4.31 6.19 21.27
CA GLN A 74 -3.40 5.10 21.67
C GLN A 74 -2.99 4.23 20.47
N LEU A 75 -3.80 4.23 19.42
CA LEU A 75 -3.62 3.42 18.23
C LEU A 75 -3.92 4.24 16.97
N ALA A 76 -3.17 4.04 15.90
CA ALA A 76 -3.50 4.52 14.56
C ALA A 76 -3.61 3.34 13.58
N VAL A 77 -4.58 3.42 12.67
CA VAL A 77 -4.85 2.36 11.68
C VAL A 77 -4.49 2.85 10.29
N HIS A 78 -3.67 2.06 9.59
CA HIS A 78 -3.15 2.42 8.27
C HIS A 78 -3.35 1.31 7.25
N SER A 79 -3.56 1.70 5.99
CA SER A 79 -3.17 0.83 4.88
C SER A 79 -1.65 0.67 4.90
N LEU A 80 -1.13 -0.55 5.01
CA LEU A 80 0.30 -0.75 5.28
C LEU A 80 1.21 -0.18 4.18
N LYS A 81 0.73 -0.13 2.93
CA LYS A 81 1.44 0.50 1.80
C LYS A 81 1.67 2.01 1.95
N ASP A 82 0.90 2.68 2.82
CA ASP A 82 1.01 4.12 3.06
C ASP A 82 1.89 4.42 4.29
N VAL A 83 2.29 3.39 5.04
CA VAL A 83 3.18 3.51 6.21
C VAL A 83 4.62 3.66 5.74
N PRO A 84 5.35 4.72 6.18
CA PRO A 84 6.77 4.90 5.89
C PRO A 84 7.58 3.64 6.13
N MET A 85 8.59 3.39 5.30
CA MET A 85 9.40 2.17 5.41
C MET A 85 10.18 2.09 6.72
N GLU A 86 10.53 3.25 7.27
CA GLU A 86 11.05 3.49 8.61
C GLU A 86 10.07 4.44 9.29
N LEU A 87 9.54 4.02 10.44
CA LEU A 87 8.71 4.89 11.27
C LEU A 87 9.61 5.93 11.98
N PRO A 88 9.08 7.12 12.30
CA PRO A 88 9.82 8.07 13.13
C PRO A 88 10.13 7.49 14.51
N GLU A 89 11.17 8.02 15.15
CA GLU A 89 11.51 7.65 16.53
C GLU A 89 10.31 7.88 17.46
N GLY A 90 10.10 6.94 18.39
CA GLY A 90 8.98 6.99 19.32
C GLY A 90 7.71 6.26 18.84
N PHE A 91 7.68 5.75 17.61
CA PHE A 91 6.56 4.96 17.09
C PHE A 91 6.99 3.56 16.67
N MET A 92 6.04 2.63 16.70
CA MET A 92 6.24 1.27 16.21
C MET A 92 5.00 0.70 15.54
N LEU A 93 5.22 -0.19 14.58
CA LEU A 93 4.18 -1.01 13.98
C LEU A 93 3.93 -2.22 14.89
N ALA A 94 2.91 -2.15 15.74
CA ALA A 94 2.61 -3.16 16.74
C ALA A 94 1.94 -4.41 16.15
N ALA A 95 1.13 -4.26 15.09
CA ALA A 95 0.53 -5.39 14.43
C ALA A 95 0.36 -5.19 12.92
N VAL A 96 0.45 -6.30 12.19
CA VAL A 96 0.03 -6.40 10.79
C VAL A 96 -1.07 -7.44 10.72
N LEU A 97 -2.25 -7.02 10.28
CA LEU A 97 -3.42 -7.89 10.18
C LEU A 97 -3.35 -8.77 8.93
N GLU A 98 -4.26 -9.74 8.86
CA GLU A 98 -4.40 -10.60 7.69
C GLU A 98 -4.60 -9.77 6.41
N ARG A 99 -3.93 -10.19 5.34
CA ARG A 99 -3.92 -9.48 4.07
C ARG A 99 -5.19 -9.76 3.29
N GLU A 100 -5.86 -8.70 2.85
CA GLU A 100 -6.86 -8.79 1.79
C GLU A 100 -6.17 -8.94 0.42
N ASP A 101 -6.94 -9.15 -0.64
CA ASP A 101 -6.46 -9.23 -2.03
C ASP A 101 -5.50 -8.09 -2.40
N ALA A 102 -4.25 -8.47 -2.65
CA ALA A 102 -3.16 -7.56 -2.94
C ALA A 102 -3.17 -7.04 -4.39
N ARG A 103 -3.99 -7.63 -5.28
CA ARG A 103 -3.98 -7.29 -6.71
C ARG A 103 -4.49 -5.87 -6.96
N ASP A 104 -4.09 -5.36 -8.11
CA ASP A 104 -4.71 -4.17 -8.69
C ASP A 104 -5.96 -4.57 -9.48
N ALA A 105 -6.95 -3.68 -9.50
CA ALA A 105 -8.22 -3.86 -10.18
C ALA A 105 -8.32 -2.87 -11.34
N PHE A 106 -8.73 -3.39 -12.49
CA PHE A 106 -9.16 -2.62 -13.66
C PHE A 106 -10.62 -2.19 -13.45
N VAL A 107 -10.86 -0.88 -13.52
CA VAL A 107 -12.17 -0.27 -13.30
C VAL A 107 -12.49 0.59 -14.52
N SER A 108 -13.59 0.28 -15.20
CA SER A 108 -14.06 1.01 -16.37
C SER A 108 -15.58 0.93 -16.44
N ASN A 109 -16.20 1.98 -16.97
CA ASN A 109 -17.64 1.98 -17.23
C ASN A 109 -17.96 1.19 -18.49
N ASP A 110 -17.18 1.40 -19.55
CA ASP A 110 -17.51 0.98 -20.92
C ASP A 110 -16.74 -0.25 -21.41
N TYR A 111 -15.59 -0.57 -20.81
CA TYR A 111 -14.70 -1.64 -21.29
C TYR A 111 -14.57 -2.77 -20.26
N ALA A 112 -14.54 -4.03 -20.70
CA ALA A 112 -14.46 -5.18 -19.78
C ALA A 112 -13.01 -5.52 -19.39
N SER A 113 -12.01 -5.10 -20.18
CA SER A 113 -10.60 -5.42 -19.93
C SER A 113 -9.65 -4.35 -20.46
N LEU A 114 -8.39 -4.41 -20.03
CA LEU A 114 -7.32 -3.55 -20.58
C LEU A 114 -7.16 -3.76 -22.10
N ALA A 115 -7.34 -5.00 -22.58
CA ALA A 115 -7.17 -5.36 -23.97
C ALA A 115 -8.20 -4.72 -24.90
N GLU A 116 -9.41 -4.45 -24.39
CA GLU A 116 -10.51 -3.83 -25.15
C GLU A 116 -10.40 -2.31 -25.26
N LEU A 117 -9.48 -1.68 -24.53
CA LEU A 117 -9.28 -0.24 -24.63
C LEU A 117 -8.79 0.15 -26.04
N PRO A 118 -9.35 1.21 -26.65
CA PRO A 118 -8.89 1.71 -27.94
C PRO A 118 -7.43 2.17 -27.87
N GLU A 119 -6.78 2.24 -29.02
CA GLU A 119 -5.43 2.79 -29.11
C GLU A 119 -5.40 4.22 -28.56
N GLY A 120 -4.41 4.53 -27.72
CA GLY A 120 -4.28 5.87 -27.13
C GLY A 120 -5.28 6.16 -26.00
N ALA A 121 -5.95 5.14 -25.45
CA ALA A 121 -6.91 5.32 -24.36
C ALA A 121 -6.28 5.99 -23.12
N ALA A 122 -7.04 6.90 -22.52
CA ALA A 122 -6.70 7.56 -21.26
C ALA A 122 -6.97 6.64 -20.05
N VAL A 123 -5.94 6.33 -19.26
CA VAL A 123 -6.02 5.50 -18.06
C VAL A 123 -5.57 6.28 -16.81
N GLY A 124 -6.42 6.37 -15.80
CA GLY A 124 -6.16 7.16 -14.60
C GLY A 124 -5.32 6.43 -13.54
N SER A 125 -4.12 6.92 -13.26
CA SER A 125 -3.29 6.51 -12.12
C SER A 125 -2.19 7.54 -11.79
N SER A 126 -2.02 7.88 -10.51
CA SER A 126 -0.84 8.65 -10.03
C SER A 126 0.27 7.78 -9.43
N SER A 127 0.15 6.45 -9.47
CA SER A 127 1.20 5.55 -9.00
C SER A 127 2.19 5.28 -10.12
N LEU A 128 3.43 5.73 -9.99
CA LEU A 128 4.47 5.48 -10.99
C LEU A 128 4.72 3.97 -11.20
N ARG A 129 4.58 3.16 -10.14
CA ARG A 129 4.58 1.69 -10.25
C ARG A 129 3.54 1.17 -11.25
N ARG A 130 2.31 1.69 -11.19
CA ARG A 130 1.24 1.28 -12.12
C ARG A 130 1.48 1.85 -13.51
N VAL A 131 1.96 3.09 -13.60
CA VAL A 131 2.28 3.76 -14.88
C VAL A 131 3.28 2.93 -15.69
N THR A 132 4.43 2.59 -15.11
CA THR A 132 5.46 1.83 -15.83
C THR A 132 5.00 0.41 -16.18
N GLN A 133 4.23 -0.25 -15.31
CA GLN A 133 3.70 -1.58 -15.60
C GLN A 133 2.60 -1.58 -16.67
N LEU A 134 1.71 -0.58 -16.67
CA LEU A 134 0.72 -0.40 -17.74
C LEU A 134 1.40 -0.15 -19.09
N LEU A 135 2.40 0.74 -19.13
CA LEU A 135 3.10 1.08 -20.37
C LEU A 135 3.99 -0.07 -20.86
N SER A 136 4.46 -0.96 -19.97
CA SER A 136 5.11 -2.21 -20.36
C SER A 136 4.15 -3.21 -21.01
N LEU A 137 2.85 -3.16 -20.70
CA LEU A 137 1.83 -4.05 -21.28
C LEU A 137 1.22 -3.45 -22.56
N ARG A 138 0.96 -2.14 -22.55
CA ARG A 138 0.33 -1.37 -23.62
C ARG A 138 1.01 0.00 -23.75
N PRO A 139 2.10 0.11 -24.54
CA PRO A 139 2.89 1.34 -24.67
C PRO A 139 2.13 2.53 -25.26
N ASP A 140 0.99 2.28 -25.94
CA ASP A 140 0.15 3.30 -26.57
C ASP A 140 -0.73 4.07 -25.58
N LEU A 141 -0.94 3.57 -24.36
CA LEU A 141 -1.86 4.19 -23.40
C LEU A 141 -1.41 5.58 -22.96
N ARG A 142 -2.36 6.49 -22.82
CA ARG A 142 -2.15 7.77 -22.14
C ARG A 142 -2.43 7.61 -20.65
N VAL A 143 -1.40 7.33 -19.85
CA VAL A 143 -1.58 7.20 -18.39
C VAL A 143 -1.57 8.58 -17.75
N GLU A 144 -2.74 9.01 -17.26
CA GLU A 144 -2.95 10.36 -16.75
C GLU A 144 -3.08 10.38 -15.22
N PRO A 145 -2.59 11.43 -14.52
CA PRO A 145 -2.66 11.51 -13.06
C PRO A 145 -4.10 11.46 -12.54
N LEU A 146 -4.35 10.61 -11.55
CA LEU A 146 -5.65 10.49 -10.89
C LEU A 146 -5.50 10.52 -9.36
N ARG A 147 -6.19 11.47 -8.73
CA ARG A 147 -6.07 11.82 -7.32
C ARG A 147 -7.41 12.01 -6.63
N GLY A 148 -7.33 12.04 -5.31
CA GLY A 148 -8.47 12.02 -4.39
C GLY A 148 -8.60 10.67 -3.70
N ASN A 149 -9.54 10.60 -2.76
CA ASN A 149 -9.99 9.35 -2.16
C ASN A 149 -10.69 8.47 -3.23
N LEU A 150 -11.09 7.26 -2.84
CA LEU A 150 -11.68 6.29 -3.77
C LEU A 150 -12.93 6.85 -4.45
N ASP A 151 -13.79 7.54 -3.71
CA ASP A 151 -15.04 8.12 -4.20
C ASP A 151 -14.80 9.20 -5.26
N THR A 152 -13.89 10.13 -5.00
CA THR A 152 -13.50 11.16 -5.98
C THR A 152 -12.95 10.55 -7.26
N ARG A 153 -12.20 9.44 -7.16
CA ARG A 153 -11.63 8.76 -8.33
C ARG A 153 -12.70 8.07 -9.17
N LEU A 154 -13.64 7.38 -8.53
CA LEU A 154 -14.77 6.76 -9.23
C LEU A 154 -15.67 7.81 -9.88
N ARG A 155 -15.93 8.93 -9.19
CA ARG A 155 -16.70 10.04 -9.77
C ARG A 155 -16.02 10.60 -11.03
N LYS A 156 -14.71 10.84 -10.99
CA LYS A 156 -13.95 11.32 -12.17
C LYS A 156 -13.99 10.34 -13.35
N LEU A 157 -14.05 9.03 -13.08
CA LEU A 157 -14.30 8.02 -14.10
C LEU A 157 -15.73 8.15 -14.66
N ASP A 158 -16.73 8.29 -13.80
CA ASP A 158 -18.15 8.43 -14.17
C ASP A 158 -18.45 9.71 -14.95
N GLU A 159 -17.71 10.78 -14.68
CA GLU A 159 -17.75 12.06 -15.40
C GLU A 159 -17.07 12.00 -16.78
N GLY A 160 -16.54 10.85 -17.18
CA GLY A 160 -15.89 10.65 -18.49
C GLY A 160 -14.45 11.16 -18.57
N GLY A 161 -13.80 11.43 -17.44
CA GLY A 161 -12.42 11.92 -17.39
C GLY A 161 -11.37 10.88 -17.81
N TYR A 162 -11.73 9.59 -17.81
CA TYR A 162 -10.84 8.48 -18.18
C TYR A 162 -11.65 7.37 -18.84
N HIS A 163 -11.01 6.58 -19.71
CA HIS A 163 -11.61 5.34 -20.23
C HIS A 163 -11.56 4.22 -19.19
N ALA A 164 -10.53 4.22 -18.35
CA ALA A 164 -10.38 3.31 -17.23
C ALA A 164 -9.53 3.94 -16.12
N ILE A 165 -9.62 3.39 -14.92
CA ILE A 165 -8.73 3.71 -13.80
C ILE A 165 -8.21 2.42 -13.17
N VAL A 166 -7.05 2.50 -12.51
CA VAL A 166 -6.51 1.37 -11.76
C VAL A 166 -6.54 1.66 -10.26
N LEU A 167 -7.20 0.78 -9.50
CA LEU A 167 -7.35 0.87 -8.05
C LEU A 167 -6.83 -0.38 -7.36
N ALA A 168 -6.63 -0.34 -6.04
CA ALA A 168 -6.28 -1.54 -5.29
C ALA A 168 -7.56 -2.35 -5.03
N ALA A 169 -7.55 -3.66 -5.30
CA ALA A 169 -8.70 -4.54 -5.12
C ALA A 169 -9.26 -4.48 -3.69
N ALA A 170 -8.38 -4.56 -2.69
CA ALA A 170 -8.74 -4.47 -1.28
C ALA A 170 -9.58 -3.22 -0.94
N GLY A 171 -9.26 -2.04 -1.51
CA GLY A 171 -10.02 -0.82 -1.22
C GLY A 171 -11.46 -0.88 -1.73
N LEU A 172 -11.67 -1.48 -2.90
CA LEU A 172 -13.00 -1.67 -3.49
C LEU A 172 -13.80 -2.74 -2.72
N LYS A 173 -13.17 -3.87 -2.37
CA LYS A 173 -13.82 -4.94 -1.60
C LYS A 173 -14.31 -4.45 -0.24
N ARG A 174 -13.45 -3.75 0.50
CA ARG A 174 -13.76 -3.18 1.82
C ARG A 174 -14.98 -2.27 1.79
N LEU A 175 -15.10 -1.45 0.75
CA LEU A 175 -16.24 -0.54 0.58
C LEU A 175 -17.48 -1.17 -0.07
N GLY A 176 -17.50 -2.49 -0.33
CA GLY A 176 -18.62 -3.15 -1.00
C GLY A 176 -18.79 -2.70 -2.46
N LEU A 177 -17.69 -2.40 -3.14
CA LEU A 177 -17.65 -1.88 -4.52
C LEU A 177 -17.08 -2.89 -5.53
N ALA A 178 -17.17 -4.19 -5.24
CA ALA A 178 -16.67 -5.25 -6.12
C ALA A 178 -17.30 -5.21 -7.53
N GLN A 179 -18.57 -4.80 -7.63
CA GLN A 179 -19.30 -4.60 -8.88
C GLN A 179 -18.70 -3.53 -9.81
N ARG A 180 -17.85 -2.64 -9.30
CA ARG A 180 -17.12 -1.66 -10.12
C ARG A 180 -15.90 -2.29 -10.81
N VAL A 181 -15.44 -3.46 -10.35
CA VAL A 181 -14.27 -4.14 -10.92
C VAL A 181 -14.67 -4.85 -12.21
N ARG A 182 -13.95 -4.57 -13.29
CA ARG A 182 -14.11 -5.24 -14.59
C ARG A 182 -13.13 -6.40 -14.76
N GLY A 183 -11.97 -6.30 -14.14
CA GLY A 183 -11.00 -7.38 -14.05
C GLY A 183 -9.95 -7.12 -12.97
N PHE A 184 -9.25 -8.18 -12.57
CA PHE A 184 -8.07 -8.06 -11.72
C PHE A 184 -6.82 -8.24 -12.59
N PHE A 185 -5.78 -7.45 -12.30
CA PHE A 185 -4.47 -7.72 -12.87
C PHE A 185 -3.85 -8.88 -12.09
N GLU A 186 -3.50 -9.94 -12.81
CA GLU A 186 -2.71 -11.01 -12.23
C GLU A 186 -1.30 -10.50 -11.86
N VAL A 187 -0.67 -11.16 -10.90
CA VAL A 187 0.57 -10.67 -10.26
C VAL A 187 1.74 -10.58 -11.26
N ASP A 188 1.73 -11.39 -12.29
CA ASP A 188 2.68 -11.35 -13.42
C ASP A 188 2.45 -10.13 -14.32
N GLN A 189 1.19 -9.75 -14.55
CA GLN A 189 0.79 -8.57 -15.32
C GLN A 189 1.11 -7.27 -14.56
N MET A 190 0.63 -7.14 -13.32
CA MET A 190 0.85 -5.97 -12.48
C MET A 190 1.19 -6.36 -11.05
N LEU A 191 2.48 -6.37 -10.77
CA LEU A 191 3.03 -6.69 -9.46
C LEU A 191 2.60 -5.61 -8.44
N PRO A 192 2.00 -5.99 -7.29
CA PRO A 192 1.61 -5.06 -6.24
C PRO A 192 2.78 -4.29 -5.61
N CYS A 193 2.47 -3.16 -4.96
CA CYS A 193 3.44 -2.51 -4.08
C CYS A 193 3.51 -3.20 -2.72
N ALA A 194 4.61 -2.95 -2.00
CA ALA A 194 4.82 -3.47 -0.65
C ALA A 194 3.64 -3.12 0.27
N GLY A 195 3.15 -4.13 1.00
CA GLY A 195 2.05 -3.98 1.97
C GLY A 195 0.67 -3.74 1.35
N GLN A 196 0.49 -3.76 0.02
CA GLN A 196 -0.84 -3.57 -0.56
C GLN A 196 -1.81 -4.65 -0.09
N GLY A 197 -2.95 -4.26 0.46
CA GLY A 197 -3.98 -5.17 0.99
C GLY A 197 -3.89 -5.41 2.50
N ALA A 198 -2.73 -5.20 3.13
CA ALA A 198 -2.58 -5.35 4.58
C ALA A 198 -2.99 -4.07 5.33
N LEU A 199 -3.43 -4.23 6.58
CA LEU A 199 -3.57 -3.15 7.55
C LEU A 199 -2.44 -3.21 8.57
N GLY A 200 -1.90 -2.04 8.90
CA GLY A 200 -0.89 -1.85 9.94
C GLY A 200 -1.47 -1.08 11.13
N LEU A 201 -1.14 -1.53 12.33
CA LEU A 201 -1.49 -0.90 13.60
C LEU A 201 -0.26 -0.21 14.18
N GLU A 202 -0.29 1.11 14.27
CA GLU A 202 0.80 1.94 14.78
C GLU A 202 0.48 2.46 16.18
N ILE A 203 1.46 2.39 17.08
CA ILE A 203 1.35 2.87 18.47
C ILE A 203 2.63 3.61 18.86
N ARG A 204 2.64 4.23 20.05
CA ARG A 204 3.89 4.69 20.66
C ARG A 204 4.77 3.50 21.05
N ALA A 205 6.08 3.63 20.78
CA ALA A 205 7.06 2.58 21.06
C ALA A 205 7.25 2.30 22.56
N ASP A 206 6.86 3.22 23.44
CA ASP A 206 6.95 3.07 24.90
C ASP A 206 5.74 2.35 25.52
N ASP A 207 4.67 2.09 24.75
CA ASP A 207 3.45 1.44 25.23
C ASP A 207 3.55 -0.10 25.10
N GLY A 208 4.45 -0.69 25.88
CA GLY A 208 4.71 -2.14 25.85
C GLY A 208 3.48 -2.99 26.18
N ALA A 209 2.62 -2.52 27.10
CA ALA A 209 1.40 -3.24 27.47
C ALA A 209 0.39 -3.31 26.31
N LEU A 210 0.22 -2.20 25.57
CA LEU A 210 -0.61 -2.21 24.37
C LEU A 210 0.02 -3.06 23.27
N ALA A 211 1.35 -2.98 23.08
CA ALA A 211 2.06 -3.80 22.10
C ALA A 211 1.84 -5.31 22.34
N GLU A 212 2.02 -5.78 23.57
CA GLU A 212 1.78 -7.18 23.96
C GLU A 212 0.33 -7.61 23.72
N THR A 213 -0.61 -6.69 23.95
CA THR A 213 -2.04 -6.96 23.73
C THR A 213 -2.36 -7.06 22.25
N LEU A 214 -1.88 -6.12 21.43
CA LEU A 214 -2.09 -6.09 19.98
C LEU A 214 -1.35 -7.22 19.24
N ALA A 215 -0.30 -7.80 19.84
CA ALA A 215 0.43 -8.93 19.27
C ALA A 215 -0.48 -10.12 18.94
N LYS A 216 -1.60 -10.28 19.65
CA LYS A 216 -2.62 -11.31 19.39
C LYS A 216 -3.35 -11.15 18.06
N LEU A 217 -3.37 -9.93 17.49
CA LEU A 217 -3.98 -9.65 16.19
C LEU A 217 -3.01 -9.83 15.01
N ILE A 218 -1.73 -10.12 15.28
CA ILE A 218 -0.71 -10.30 14.25
C ILE A 218 -1.05 -11.53 13.41
N HIS A 219 -1.25 -11.32 12.12
CA HIS A 219 -1.24 -12.41 11.15
C HIS A 219 0.20 -12.65 10.67
N ARG A 220 0.88 -13.61 11.31
CA ARG A 220 2.32 -13.87 11.11
C ARG A 220 2.73 -14.09 9.64
N PRO A 221 1.99 -14.85 8.81
CA PRO A 221 2.31 -14.99 7.40
C PRO A 221 2.29 -13.66 6.65
N THR A 222 1.32 -12.79 6.93
CA THR A 222 1.26 -11.46 6.30
C THR A 222 2.36 -10.55 6.81
N LEU A 223 2.65 -10.54 8.12
CA LEU A 223 3.75 -9.76 8.69
C LEU A 223 5.07 -10.06 7.99
N LEU A 224 5.43 -11.35 7.90
CA LEU A 224 6.69 -11.78 7.28
C LEU A 224 6.75 -11.46 5.79
N ALA A 225 5.66 -11.69 5.05
CA ALA A 225 5.57 -11.29 3.65
C ALA A 225 5.77 -9.78 3.46
N CYS A 226 5.09 -8.96 4.26
CA CYS A 226 5.20 -7.51 4.17
C CYS A 226 6.57 -6.99 4.65
N GLU A 227 7.23 -7.62 5.61
CA GLU A 227 8.61 -7.28 6.01
C GLU A 227 9.61 -7.52 4.87
N ALA A 228 9.48 -8.63 4.15
CA ALA A 228 10.29 -8.92 2.97
C ALA A 228 10.05 -7.88 1.85
N GLU A 229 8.79 -7.58 1.56
CA GLU A 229 8.41 -6.56 0.56
C GLU A 229 8.95 -5.16 0.91
N ARG A 230 8.78 -4.75 2.18
CA ARG A 230 9.24 -3.45 2.69
C ARG A 230 10.76 -3.36 2.71
N ALA A 231 11.48 -4.45 2.94
CA ALA A 231 12.94 -4.48 2.86
C ALA A 231 13.46 -4.19 1.45
N VAL A 232 12.77 -4.64 0.38
CA VAL A 232 13.11 -4.24 -1.01
C VAL A 232 13.01 -2.72 -1.16
N SER A 233 11.90 -2.15 -0.71
CA SER A 233 11.67 -0.70 -0.78
C SER A 233 12.70 0.08 0.02
N ARG A 234 13.02 -0.33 1.26
CA ARG A 234 14.08 0.29 2.07
C ARG A 234 15.42 0.32 1.33
N ALA A 235 15.83 -0.82 0.79
CA ALA A 235 17.11 -0.95 0.11
C ALA A 235 17.23 -0.07 -1.15
N LEU A 236 16.14 0.18 -1.86
CA LEU A 236 16.16 0.95 -3.12
C LEU A 236 15.78 2.43 -2.96
N GLY A 237 15.68 2.96 -1.74
CA GLY A 237 15.50 4.40 -1.48
C GLY A 237 14.16 4.78 -0.81
N GLY A 238 13.30 3.80 -0.52
CA GLY A 238 12.21 3.92 0.46
C GLY A 238 11.11 4.93 0.14
N SER A 239 10.99 5.43 -1.10
CA SER A 239 10.01 6.45 -1.45
C SER A 239 8.84 5.89 -2.27
N CYS A 240 7.64 6.42 -2.01
CA CYS A 240 6.45 6.16 -2.83
C CYS A 240 6.52 6.78 -4.24
N SER A 241 7.60 7.53 -4.54
CA SER A 241 7.85 8.11 -5.87
C SER A 241 8.70 7.19 -6.75
N LEU A 242 9.20 6.08 -6.23
CA LEU A 242 9.86 5.08 -7.07
C LEU A 242 8.81 4.20 -7.76
N PRO A 243 8.96 3.90 -9.07
CA PRO A 243 8.13 2.92 -9.78
C PRO A 243 8.50 1.48 -9.39
N LEU A 244 8.45 1.19 -8.09
CA LEU A 244 8.85 -0.07 -7.48
C LEU A 244 7.62 -0.89 -7.08
N ALA A 245 7.64 -2.16 -7.44
CA ALA A 245 6.73 -3.20 -6.99
C ALA A 245 7.52 -4.26 -6.21
N ALA A 246 6.90 -4.79 -5.17
CA ALA A 246 7.44 -5.89 -4.37
C ALA A 246 6.27 -6.63 -3.75
N HIS A 247 6.15 -7.92 -4.06
CA HIS A 247 5.08 -8.75 -3.54
C HIS A 247 5.58 -10.15 -3.17
N ALA A 248 5.34 -10.53 -1.91
CA ALA A 248 5.67 -11.84 -1.38
C ALA A 248 4.41 -12.68 -1.16
N ARG A 249 4.51 -13.97 -1.55
CA ARG A 249 3.46 -14.98 -1.38
C ARG A 249 4.05 -16.26 -0.79
N TRP A 250 3.28 -16.90 0.08
CA TRP A 250 3.63 -18.21 0.62
C TRP A 250 3.25 -19.30 -0.39
N GLN A 251 4.19 -20.21 -0.67
CA GLN A 251 3.97 -21.44 -1.43
C GLN A 251 4.35 -22.62 -0.53
N GLY A 252 3.36 -23.17 0.18
CA GLY A 252 3.64 -24.08 1.29
C GLY A 252 4.46 -23.37 2.37
N ALA A 253 5.63 -23.92 2.71
CA ALA A 253 6.53 -23.37 3.73
C ALA A 253 7.52 -22.32 3.19
N THR A 254 7.60 -22.12 1.87
CA THR A 254 8.55 -21.21 1.24
C THR A 254 7.92 -19.86 0.96
N LEU A 255 8.60 -18.77 1.32
CA LEU A 255 8.19 -17.41 0.95
C LEU A 255 8.82 -17.06 -0.40
N CYS A 256 7.99 -16.80 -1.40
CA CYS A 256 8.42 -16.34 -2.72
C CYS A 256 8.17 -14.83 -2.85
N LEU A 257 9.23 -14.06 -3.12
CA LEU A 257 9.19 -12.62 -3.27
C LEU A 257 9.57 -12.25 -4.71
N ASP A 258 8.63 -11.62 -5.41
CA ASP A 258 8.88 -10.98 -6.70
C ASP A 258 9.04 -9.47 -6.51
N ALA A 259 9.93 -8.86 -7.28
CA ALA A 259 10.13 -7.42 -7.32
C ALA A 259 10.29 -6.92 -8.76
N ALA A 260 9.79 -5.72 -9.04
CA ALA A 260 9.92 -5.08 -10.34
C ALA A 260 10.19 -3.58 -10.19
N LEU A 261 11.10 -3.06 -11.01
CA LEU A 261 11.47 -1.64 -11.04
C LEU A 261 11.29 -1.09 -12.46
N GLY A 262 10.43 -0.07 -12.61
CA GLY A 262 10.34 0.73 -13.82
C GLY A 262 11.31 1.91 -13.81
N HIS A 263 11.51 2.56 -14.95
CA HIS A 263 12.39 3.72 -15.02
C HIS A 263 11.64 4.98 -14.54
N ALA A 264 12.25 5.80 -13.67
CA ALA A 264 11.58 6.93 -13.01
C ALA A 264 11.20 8.09 -13.94
N GLU A 265 11.83 8.18 -15.12
CA GLU A 265 11.57 9.23 -16.13
C GLU A 265 11.10 8.67 -17.48
N ALA A 266 11.83 7.72 -18.07
CA ALA A 266 11.45 7.02 -19.29
C ALA A 266 10.45 5.88 -19.02
N TYR A 267 9.18 6.21 -18.78
CA TYR A 267 8.19 5.24 -18.29
C TYR A 267 7.92 4.03 -19.21
N THR A 268 8.28 4.10 -20.49
CA THR A 268 8.14 3.01 -21.47
C THR A 268 9.36 2.08 -21.54
N SER A 269 10.44 2.38 -20.80
CA SER A 269 11.59 1.49 -20.69
C SER A 269 11.19 0.13 -20.14
N ALA A 270 11.90 -0.92 -20.57
CA ALA A 270 11.67 -2.27 -20.09
C ALA A 270 11.75 -2.35 -18.56
N LEU A 271 10.88 -3.14 -17.93
CA LEU A 271 10.92 -3.33 -16.48
C LEU A 271 12.10 -4.22 -16.08
N LEU A 272 12.84 -3.83 -15.05
CA LEU A 272 13.70 -4.78 -14.34
C LEU A 272 12.83 -5.66 -13.46
N ARG A 273 13.02 -6.98 -13.52
CA ARG A 273 12.24 -7.96 -12.74
C ARG A 273 13.17 -8.98 -12.10
N THR A 274 12.86 -9.39 -10.89
CA THR A 274 13.54 -10.49 -10.18
C THR A 274 12.55 -11.25 -9.33
N GLY A 275 12.86 -12.52 -9.07
CA GLY A 275 12.18 -13.36 -8.08
C GLY A 275 13.22 -14.04 -7.19
N VAL A 276 12.93 -14.11 -5.90
CA VAL A 276 13.72 -14.86 -4.91
C VAL A 276 12.78 -15.68 -4.04
N ALA A 277 13.26 -16.78 -3.49
CA ALA A 277 12.50 -17.62 -2.59
C ALA A 277 13.39 -18.12 -1.47
N GLY A 278 12.82 -18.32 -0.29
CA GLY A 278 13.55 -18.85 0.85
C GLY A 278 12.65 -19.27 2.00
N ASP A 279 13.22 -20.03 2.91
CA ASP A 279 12.58 -20.41 4.16
C ASP A 279 12.68 -19.25 5.14
N VAL A 280 11.52 -18.72 5.55
CA VAL A 280 11.43 -17.52 6.37
C VAL A 280 10.76 -17.86 7.69
N MET A 281 11.56 -17.90 8.76
CA MET A 281 11.08 -18.29 10.08
C MET A 281 10.82 -17.09 10.99
N ASP A 282 11.36 -15.92 10.68
CA ASP A 282 11.25 -14.70 11.47
C ASP A 282 11.42 -13.44 10.61
N VAL A 283 11.32 -12.27 11.26
CA VAL A 283 11.41 -10.96 10.62
C VAL A 283 12.81 -10.70 10.05
N GLU A 284 13.87 -11.23 10.64
CA GLU A 284 15.24 -11.06 10.15
C GLU A 284 15.43 -11.80 8.83
N ALA A 285 15.01 -13.06 8.76
CA ALA A 285 15.00 -13.85 7.53
C ALA A 285 14.13 -13.20 6.43
N ALA A 286 12.97 -12.65 6.78
CA ALA A 286 12.12 -11.92 5.83
C ALA A 286 12.86 -10.71 5.24
N ARG A 287 13.53 -9.92 6.08
CA ARG A 287 14.29 -8.75 5.65
C ARG A 287 15.49 -9.15 4.78
N ALA A 288 16.19 -10.22 5.12
CA ALA A 288 17.29 -10.75 4.34
C ALA A 288 16.85 -11.16 2.93
N LEU A 289 15.70 -11.83 2.80
CA LEU A 289 15.11 -12.17 1.50
C LEU A 289 14.81 -10.91 0.66
N GLY A 290 14.26 -9.86 1.29
CA GLY A 290 14.03 -8.58 0.62
C GLY A 290 15.31 -7.86 0.19
N GLN A 291 16.37 -7.93 1.00
CA GLN A 291 17.68 -7.39 0.64
C GLN A 291 18.31 -8.14 -0.55
N GLN A 292 18.12 -9.46 -0.62
CA GLN A 292 18.55 -10.29 -1.75
C GLN A 292 17.86 -9.87 -3.05
N ALA A 293 16.54 -9.67 -3.03
CA ALA A 293 15.79 -9.18 -4.20
C ALA A 293 16.28 -7.79 -4.65
N ALA A 294 16.53 -6.88 -3.70
CA ALA A 294 17.07 -5.56 -4.02
C ALA A 294 18.49 -5.63 -4.62
N ALA A 295 19.35 -6.51 -4.11
CA ALA A 295 20.67 -6.74 -4.68
C ALA A 295 20.58 -7.24 -6.13
N ARG A 296 19.68 -8.19 -6.42
CA ARG A 296 19.44 -8.67 -7.78
C ARG A 296 18.95 -7.57 -8.73
N LEU A 297 18.06 -6.68 -8.27
CA LEU A 297 17.67 -5.51 -9.07
C LEU A 297 18.86 -4.58 -9.36
N ARG A 298 19.79 -4.39 -8.41
CA ARG A 298 21.01 -3.59 -8.65
C ARG A 298 21.92 -4.23 -9.69
N GLU A 299 22.11 -5.55 -9.63
CA GLU A 299 22.87 -6.30 -10.64
C GLU A 299 22.25 -6.19 -12.04
N LEU A 300 20.92 -6.10 -12.11
CA LEU A 300 20.17 -5.86 -13.36
C LEU A 300 20.21 -4.39 -13.83
N GLY A 301 20.94 -3.51 -13.14
CA GLY A 301 21.12 -2.12 -13.54
C GLY A 301 20.13 -1.14 -12.92
N ALA A 302 19.52 -1.45 -11.77
CA ALA A 302 18.58 -0.53 -11.09
C ALA A 302 19.13 0.89 -10.90
N GLY A 303 20.46 1.06 -10.80
CA GLY A 303 21.09 2.39 -10.67
C GLY A 303 20.68 3.38 -11.78
N SER A 304 20.46 2.94 -13.02
CA SER A 304 20.02 3.82 -14.11
C SER A 304 18.51 4.08 -14.14
N TYR A 305 17.74 3.42 -13.27
CA TYR A 305 16.28 3.53 -13.19
C TYR A 305 15.83 4.44 -12.05
N LEU A 306 16.72 4.66 -11.08
CA LEU A 306 16.52 5.54 -9.94
C LEU A 306 16.82 6.99 -10.37
N PRO A 307 16.14 7.99 -9.77
CA PRO A 307 16.52 9.39 -9.98
C PRO A 307 17.96 9.61 -9.52
N GLY A 308 18.71 10.40 -10.29
CA GLY A 308 20.09 10.81 -9.97
C GLY A 308 20.20 11.78 -8.81
#